data_AF-A0A918PYU7-F1
#
_entry.id   AF-A0A918PYU7-F1
#
_cell.length_a   1.000
_cell.length_b   1.000
_cell.length_c   1.000
_cell.angle_alpha   90.00
_cell.angle_beta   90.00
_cell.angle_gamma   90.00
#
_symmetry.space_group_name_H-M   'P 1'
#
loop_
_entity.id
_entity.type
_entity.pdbx_description
1 polymer ?
#
loop_
_entity_poly.entity_id
_entity_poly.type
_entity_poly.pdbx_seq_one_letter_code
_entity_poly.pdbx_strand_id
1 'polypeptide(L)' 'MPRRTPVETAAARSRVVADRATVIARYTRGDSLKAIARAYDVHAPWLVARLTRWGVELREHNAPPAATPMCAGAVGRGR' A
#
# COMPACT_ATOMS: atom_id res chain seq x y z
N MET A 1 -6.32 -17.10 -5.08
CA MET A 1 -5.02 -16.42 -5.04
C MET A 1 -4.21 -17.00 -3.89
N PRO A 2 -3.02 -17.58 -4.12
CA PRO A 2 -2.19 -18.07 -3.02
C PRO A 2 -1.89 -16.89 -2.08
N ARG A 3 -2.00 -17.11 -0.77
CA ARG A 3 -1.63 -16.09 0.22
C ARG A 3 -0.12 -15.93 0.14
N ARG A 4 0.35 -14.69 -0.08
CA ARG A 4 1.77 -14.38 0.11
C ARG A 4 2.19 -14.82 1.50
N THR A 5 3.37 -15.41 1.58
CA THR A 5 3.97 -15.70 2.87
C THR A 5 4.39 -14.38 3.54
N PRO A 6 4.43 -14.33 4.88
CA PRO A 6 4.90 -13.17 5.62
C PRO A 6 6.32 -12.73 5.21
N VAL A 7 7.17 -13.71 4.84
CA VAL A 7 8.55 -13.49 4.42
C VAL A 7 8.63 -12.76 3.09
N GLU A 8 7.84 -13.17 2.08
CA GLU A 8 7.78 -12.49 0.79
C GLU A 8 7.30 -11.04 0.94
N THR A 9 6.32 -10.83 1.82
CA THR A 9 5.79 -9.49 2.11
C THR A 9 6.84 -8.61 2.77
N ALA A 10 7.64 -9.16 3.70
CA ALA A 10 8.73 -8.44 4.34
C ALA A 10 9.83 -8.05 3.34
N ALA A 11 10.24 -8.97 2.46
CA ALA A 11 11.24 -8.72 1.43
C ALA A 11 10.78 -7.62 0.45
N ALA A 12 9.53 -7.68 -0.02
CA ALA A 12 8.95 -6.66 -0.89
C ALA A 12 8.93 -5.27 -0.23
N ARG A 13 8.58 -5.20 1.06
CA ARG A 13 8.60 -3.95 1.82
C ARG A 13 10.02 -3.40 2.00
N SER A 14 10.99 -4.24 2.28
CA SER A 14 12.39 -3.83 2.40
C SER A 14 12.92 -3.23 1.11
N ARG A 15 12.56 -3.79 -0.06
CA ARG A 15 12.90 -3.22 -1.37
C ARG A 15 12.34 -1.81 -1.54
N VAL A 16 11.06 -1.60 -1.21
CA VAL A 16 10.44 -0.26 -1.28
C VAL A 16 11.17 0.75 -0.38
N VAL A 17 11.61 0.33 0.80
CA VAL A 17 12.34 1.21 1.73
C VAL A 17 13.73 1.53 1.22
N ALA A 18 14.44 0.56 0.62
CA ALA A 18 15.73 0.79 -0.02
C ALA A 18 15.60 1.73 -1.22
N ASP A 19 14.57 1.54 -2.06
CA ASP A 19 14.27 2.35 -3.24
C ASP A 19 13.45 3.62 -2.94
N ARG A 20 13.55 4.17 -1.72
CA ARG A 20 12.77 5.34 -1.29
C ARG A 20 12.81 6.47 -2.32
N ALA A 21 14.00 6.87 -2.76
CA ALA A 21 14.16 7.99 -3.70
C ALA A 21 13.46 7.71 -5.04
N THR A 22 13.62 6.49 -5.56
CA THR A 22 12.97 6.03 -6.80
C THR A 22 11.45 6.05 -6.67
N VAL A 23 10.92 5.56 -5.55
CA VAL A 23 9.47 5.52 -5.28
C VAL A 23 8.87 6.92 -5.22
N ILE A 24 9.53 7.83 -4.50
CA ILE A 24 9.10 9.23 -4.41
C ILE A 24 9.18 9.89 -5.79
N ALA A 25 10.27 9.72 -6.53
CA ALA A 25 10.45 10.28 -7.87
C ALA A 25 9.36 9.83 -8.85
N ARG A 26 9.01 8.54 -8.85
CA ARG A 26 7.91 8.00 -9.67
C ARG A 26 6.58 8.62 -9.27
N TYR A 27 6.29 8.69 -7.98
CA TYR A 27 5.07 9.31 -7.48
C TYR A 27 4.96 10.79 -7.88
N THR A 28 6.05 11.56 -7.73
CA THR A 28 6.09 12.97 -8.14
C THR A 28 5.98 13.16 -9.65
N ARG A 29 6.49 12.19 -10.44
CA ARG A 29 6.34 12.19 -11.91
C ARG A 29 4.88 11.98 -12.35
N GLY A 30 4.02 11.50 -11.46
CA GLY A 30 2.60 11.23 -11.72
C GLY A 30 2.26 9.75 -11.88
N ASP A 31 3.20 8.83 -11.60
CA ASP A 31 2.84 7.41 -11.51
C ASP A 31 1.81 7.19 -10.39
N SER A 32 0.76 6.43 -10.71
CA SER A 32 -0.29 6.10 -9.74
C SER A 32 0.22 5.18 -8.64
N LEU A 33 -0.29 5.35 -7.41
CA LEU A 33 0.01 4.48 -6.26
C LEU A 33 -0.18 2.99 -6.56
N LYS A 34 -1.24 2.63 -7.31
CA LYS A 34 -1.51 1.24 -7.73
C LYS A 34 -0.42 0.68 -8.66
N ALA A 35 0.11 1.50 -9.57
CA ALA A 35 1.16 1.09 -10.49
C ALA A 35 2.48 0.86 -9.73
N ILE A 36 2.84 1.78 -8.84
CA ILE A 36 4.03 1.65 -7.99
C ILE A 36 3.89 0.43 -7.06
N ALA A 37 2.75 0.27 -6.40
CA ALA A 37 2.50 -0.85 -5.51
C ALA A 37 2.60 -2.20 -6.24
N ARG A 38 2.09 -2.29 -7.48
CA ARG A 38 2.20 -3.50 -8.30
C ARG A 38 3.62 -3.77 -8.76
N ALA A 39 4.40 -2.74 -9.10
CA ALA A 39 5.80 -2.88 -9.51
C ALA A 39 6.67 -3.44 -8.37
N TYR A 40 6.43 -2.99 -7.14
CA TYR A 40 7.16 -3.47 -5.96
C TYR A 40 6.49 -4.63 -5.24
N ASP A 41 5.35 -5.08 -5.75
CA ASP A 41 4.61 -6.21 -5.21
C ASP A 41 4.18 -6.00 -3.75
N VAL A 42 3.79 -4.76 -3.41
CA VAL A 42 3.33 -4.35 -2.08
C VAL A 42 1.86 -3.94 -2.10
N HIS A 43 1.26 -3.86 -0.91
CA HIS A 43 -0.10 -3.36 -0.75
C HIS A 43 -0.14 -1.83 -0.87
N ALA A 44 -1.03 -1.32 -1.72
CA ALA A 44 -1.28 0.12 -1.87
C ALA A 44 -1.54 0.87 -0.55
N PRO A 45 -2.38 0.40 0.39
CA PRO A 45 -2.57 1.10 1.67
C PRO A 45 -1.30 1.17 2.52
N TRP A 46 -0.44 0.15 2.47
CA TRP A 46 0.86 0.19 3.14
C TRP A 46 1.79 1.23 2.51
N LEU A 47 1.79 1.34 1.17
CA LEU A 47 2.57 2.33 0.44
C LEU A 47 2.11 3.77 0.74
N VAL A 48 0.80 3.99 0.88
CA VAL A 48 0.22 5.28 1.29
C VAL A 48 0.76 5.70 2.67
N ALA A 49 0.60 4.84 3.68
CA ALA A 49 1.13 5.11 5.02
C ALA A 49 2.65 5.36 5.01
N ARG A 50 3.38 4.69 4.12
CA ARG A 50 4.81 4.87 3.95
C ARG A 50 5.17 6.23 3.35
N LEU A 51 4.45 6.68 2.32
CA LEU A 51 4.63 7.99 1.70
C LEU A 51 4.31 9.13 2.68
N THR A 52 3.23 9.01 3.45
CA THR A 52 2.90 9.94 4.54
C THR A 52 4.03 10.02 5.56
N ARG A 53 4.58 8.87 5.98
CA ARG A 53 5.72 8.83 6.91
C ARG A 53 6.99 9.44 6.33
N TRP A 54 7.15 9.46 5.01
CA TRP A 54 8.27 10.10 4.33
C TRP A 54 8.06 11.60 4.07
N GLY A 55 6.91 12.16 4.48
CA GLY A 55 6.58 13.58 4.30
C GLY A 55 6.14 13.92 2.87
N VAL A 56 5.74 12.93 2.07
CA VAL A 56 5.21 13.17 0.73
C VAL A 56 3.73 13.49 0.86
N GLU A 57 3.33 14.69 0.44
CA GLU A 57 1.92 15.05 0.33
C GLU A 57 1.22 14.11 -0.65
N LEU A 58 0.22 13.40 -0.14
CA LEU A 58 -0.60 12.55 -0.97
C LEU A 58 -1.46 13.45 -1.84
N ARG A 59 -1.32 13.33 -3.17
CA ARG A 59 -2.26 13.89 -4.14
C ARG A 59 -3.64 13.36 -3.77
N GLU A 60 -4.45 14.23 -3.20
CA GLU A 60 -5.80 13.93 -2.78
C GLU A 60 -6.60 13.55 -4.04
N HIS A 61 -6.80 12.25 -4.23
CA HIS A 61 -7.76 11.73 -5.22
C HIS A 61 -8.92 11.00 -4.57
N ASN A 62 -8.92 10.88 -3.24
CA ASN A 62 -10.08 10.45 -2.47
C ASN A 62 -9.80 10.71 -0.98
N ALA A 63 -10.31 11.81 -0.43
CA ALA A 63 -10.57 11.83 1.00
C ALA A 63 -11.46 10.60 1.30
N PRO A 64 -11.09 9.69 2.23
CA PRO A 64 -12.01 8.63 2.61
C PRO A 64 -13.29 9.28 3.15
N PRO A 65 -14.50 8.92 2.71
CA PRO A 65 -15.69 9.30 3.47
C PRO A 65 -15.48 8.80 4.89
N ALA A 66 -15.74 9.67 5.86
CA ALA A 66 -15.49 9.47 7.28
C ALA A 66 -15.68 8.02 7.72
N ALA A 67 -14.65 7.48 8.39
CA ALA A 67 -14.65 6.28 9.22
C ALA A 67 -15.87 5.35 9.06
N THR A 68 -15.78 4.35 8.18
CA THR A 68 -16.58 3.14 8.39
C THR A 68 -15.90 2.34 9.50
N PRO A 69 -16.57 2.03 10.63
CA PRO A 69 -16.02 1.07 11.57
C PRO A 69 -15.89 -0.27 10.83
N MET A 70 -14.66 -0.78 10.71
CA MET A 70 -14.44 -2.13 10.21
C MET A 70 -15.12 -3.11 11.17
N CYS A 71 -16.23 -3.71 10.74
CA CYS A 71 -16.77 -4.92 11.36
C CYS A 71 -15.68 -6.00 11.37
N ALA A 72 -15.26 -6.37 12.57
CA ALA A 72 -14.48 -7.57 12.82
C ALA A 72 -15.38 -8.81 12.67
N GLY A 73 -14.97 -9.73 11.80
CA GLY A 73 -15.30 -11.15 11.91
C GLY A 73 -16.74 -11.57 11.59
N ALA A 74 -16.96 -12.03 10.35
CA ALA A 74 -17.99 -13.04 10.09
C ALA A 74 -17.34 -14.20 9.31
N VAL A 75 -16.82 -15.16 10.08
CA VAL A 75 -16.53 -16.51 9.63
C VAL A 75 -17.83 -17.30 9.66
N GLY A 76 -18.08 -18.11 8.63
CA GLY A 76 -19.09 -19.18 8.68
C GLY A 76 -20.05 -19.21 7.49
N ARG A 77 -19.72 -20.03 6.49
CA ARG A 77 -20.75 -20.70 5.66
C ARG A 77 -20.58 -22.21 5.76
N GLY A 78 -21.51 -22.83 6.47
CA GLY A 78 -21.93 -24.22 6.34
C GLY A 78 -23.38 -24.25 6.86
N ARG A 79 -24.32 -25.03 6.31
CA ARG A 79 -24.38 -25.93 5.16
C ARG A 79 -25.84 -25.93 4.73
#